data_AF-A0A023DXB2-F1
#
_entry.id   AF-A0A023DXB2-F1
#
_cell.length_a   1.000
_cell.length_b   1.000
_cell.length_c   1.000
_cell.angle_alpha   90.00
_cell.angle_beta   90.00
_cell.angle_gamma   90.00
#
_symmetry.space_group_name_H-M   'P 1'
#
loop_
_entity.id
_entity.type
_entity.pdbx_description
1 polymer ?
#
loop_
_entity_poly.entity_id
_entity_poly.type
_entity_poly.pdbx_seq_one_letter_code
_entity_poly.pdbx_strand_id
1 'polypeptide(L)'
;MIYFVFPLVNSTQNLAFSYYESFGVPETFVVFRALAQTKGYGRRGTPWKSAKGNLLFSVLFSIPADWSYSSMLVKIGANSVVKVLKDCGVSAYLKYPNDVFVQNKKISGILGNIFHTNDSLWGGILGIGVNINATPEIQDATYKTTSLKELSGNTWDIEKIMKNILQTLRQQLVLDKGEQK
;
A
#
# COMPACT_ATOMS: atom_id res chain seq x y z
N MET A 1 -7.02 -15.54 2.39
CA MET A 1 -6.06 -14.49 2.79
C MET A 1 -5.74 -14.69 4.25
N ILE A 2 -4.47 -14.50 4.62
CA ILE A 2 -4.01 -14.49 6.02
C ILE A 2 -3.85 -13.03 6.44
N TYR A 3 -4.24 -12.69 7.66
CA TYR A 3 -4.31 -11.31 8.11
C TYR A 3 -3.76 -11.17 9.53
N PHE A 4 -2.75 -10.31 9.69
CA PHE A 4 -2.12 -10.00 10.97
C PHE A 4 -2.25 -8.52 11.29
N VAL A 5 -2.59 -8.20 12.54
CA VAL A 5 -2.72 -6.81 13.02
C VAL A 5 -1.84 -6.62 14.24
N PHE A 6 -1.02 -5.58 14.20
CA PHE A 6 -0.08 -5.25 15.27
C PHE A 6 -0.35 -3.84 15.82
N PRO A 7 -0.20 -3.62 17.13
CA PRO A 7 -0.29 -2.28 17.70
C PRO A 7 0.88 -1.39 17.25
N LEU A 8 2.10 -1.92 17.25
CA LEU A 8 3.33 -1.19 16.92
C LEU A 8 4.37 -2.14 16.32
N VAL A 9 5.02 -1.71 15.24
CA VAL A 9 6.10 -2.46 14.56
C VAL A 9 7.17 -1.50 14.07
N ASN A 10 8.33 -2.01 13.61
CA ASN A 10 9.30 -1.17 12.90
C ASN A 10 8.76 -0.71 11.53
N SER A 11 8.32 -1.65 10.70
CA SER A 11 7.73 -1.46 9.39
C SER A 11 6.93 -2.72 9.02
N THR A 12 5.72 -2.56 8.52
CA THR A 12 4.91 -3.65 7.95
C THR A 12 5.59 -4.26 6.72
N GLN A 13 6.40 -3.47 6.00
CA GLN A 13 7.17 -3.96 4.86
C GLN A 13 8.22 -4.98 5.33
N ASN A 14 8.89 -4.70 6.45
CA ASN A 14 9.89 -5.60 7.01
C ASN A 14 9.26 -6.90 7.51
N LEU A 15 8.07 -6.83 8.12
CA LEU A 15 7.34 -8.05 8.51
C LEU A 15 7.00 -8.93 7.30
N ALA A 16 6.60 -8.32 6.19
CA ALA A 16 6.32 -9.06 4.96
C ALA A 16 7.59 -9.73 4.39
N PHE A 17 8.74 -9.06 4.45
CA PHE A 17 10.02 -9.66 4.08
C PHE A 17 10.42 -10.81 5.01
N SER A 18 10.32 -10.63 6.34
CA SER A 18 10.66 -11.70 7.30
C SER A 18 9.75 -12.92 7.15
N TYR A 19 8.47 -12.71 6.82
CA TYR A 19 7.57 -13.81 6.48
C TYR A 19 8.04 -14.54 5.21
N TYR A 20 8.35 -13.79 4.15
CA TYR A 20 8.86 -14.38 2.91
C TYR A 20 10.15 -15.18 3.14
N GLU A 21 11.09 -14.66 3.91
CA GLU A 21 12.35 -15.34 4.24
C GLU A 21 12.13 -16.64 5.02
N SER A 22 11.08 -16.69 5.86
CA SER A 22 10.79 -17.84 6.72
C SER A 22 9.91 -18.90 6.04
N PHE A 23 8.99 -18.48 5.18
CA PHE A 23 7.90 -19.32 4.66
C PHE A 23 7.80 -19.33 3.13
N GLY A 24 8.62 -18.55 2.42
CA GLY A 24 8.56 -18.42 0.97
C GLY A 24 7.37 -17.60 0.47
N VAL A 25 7.10 -17.72 -0.84
CA VAL A 25 6.00 -17.03 -1.51
C VAL A 25 4.68 -17.74 -1.19
N PRO A 26 3.66 -17.04 -0.67
CA PRO A 26 2.40 -17.67 -0.29
C PRO A 26 1.47 -17.86 -1.49
N GLU A 27 0.61 -18.89 -1.43
CA GLU A 27 -0.45 -19.14 -2.43
C GLU A 27 -1.61 -18.14 -2.37
N THR A 28 -1.77 -17.46 -1.24
CA THR A 28 -2.78 -16.41 -1.02
C THR A 28 -2.12 -15.13 -0.53
N PHE A 29 -2.84 -14.02 -0.57
CA PHE A 29 -2.41 -12.79 0.11
C PHE A 29 -2.16 -13.04 1.60
N VAL A 30 -1.00 -12.59 2.06
CA VAL A 30 -0.65 -12.45 3.47
C VAL A 30 -0.50 -10.96 3.77
N VAL A 31 -1.31 -10.45 4.69
CA VAL A 31 -1.44 -9.01 4.96
C VAL A 31 -0.96 -8.71 6.37
N PHE A 32 -0.08 -7.71 6.49
CA PHE A 32 0.48 -7.22 7.74
C PHE A 32 0.03 -5.78 7.94
N ARG A 33 -0.84 -5.53 8.91
CA ARG A 33 -1.29 -4.17 9.27
C ARG A 33 -0.69 -3.76 10.61
N ALA A 34 -0.32 -2.49 10.73
CA ALA A 34 0.09 -1.91 12.00
C ALA A 34 -0.72 -0.64 12.31
N LEU A 35 -1.01 -0.39 13.59
CA LEU A 35 -1.59 0.89 14.02
C LEU A 35 -0.57 2.02 14.02
N ALA A 36 0.71 1.68 14.21
CA ALA A 36 1.84 2.61 14.14
C ALA A 36 3.12 1.89 13.68
N GLN A 37 4.01 2.64 13.03
CA GLN A 37 5.36 2.21 12.65
C GLN A 37 6.40 3.16 13.23
N THR A 38 7.46 2.64 13.86
CA THR A 38 8.58 3.45 14.39
C THR A 38 9.61 3.82 13.32
N LYS A 39 9.73 3.01 12.27
CA LYS A 39 10.68 3.18 11.17
C LYS A 39 9.99 2.94 9.82
N GLY A 40 8.76 3.45 9.66
CA GLY A 40 8.06 3.42 8.38
C GLY A 40 8.85 4.21 7.32
N TYR A 41 8.91 3.68 6.10
CA TYR A 41 9.67 4.30 5.01
C TYR A 41 8.94 4.16 3.67
N GLY A 42 9.19 5.12 2.78
CA GLY A 42 8.81 5.10 1.38
C GLY A 42 9.99 4.75 0.49
N ARG A 43 9.87 5.10 -0.80
CA ARG A 43 10.95 4.86 -1.77
C ARG A 43 12.23 5.58 -1.36
N ARG A 44 13.36 4.96 -1.71
CA ARG A 44 14.71 5.47 -1.41
C ARG A 44 14.94 5.75 0.09
N GLY A 45 14.22 5.05 0.97
CA GLY A 45 14.36 5.18 2.42
C GLY A 45 13.78 6.48 3.01
N THR A 46 13.00 7.25 2.24
CA THR A 46 12.35 8.46 2.76
C THR A 46 11.43 8.13 3.94
N PRO A 47 11.46 8.86 5.06
CA PRO A 47 10.62 8.54 6.21
C PRO A 47 9.13 8.62 5.88
N TRP A 48 8.36 7.65 6.35
CA TRP A 48 6.90 7.69 6.35
C TRP A 48 6.39 7.95 7.77
N LYS A 49 5.84 9.14 8.00
CA LYS A 49 5.34 9.56 9.32
C LYS A 49 4.00 8.88 9.64
N SER A 50 4.01 8.00 10.63
CA SER A 50 2.81 7.36 11.17
C SER A 50 2.01 8.35 12.02
N ALA A 51 0.70 8.47 11.78
CA ALA A 51 -0.23 9.16 12.67
C ALA A 51 -1.36 8.21 13.06
N LYS A 52 -1.79 8.27 14.33
CA LYS A 52 -2.89 7.44 14.84
C LYS A 52 -4.14 7.71 14.01
N GLY A 53 -4.74 6.64 13.47
CA GLY A 53 -5.89 6.75 12.57
C GLY A 53 -5.54 6.68 11.08
N ASN A 54 -4.27 6.53 10.72
CA ASN A 54 -3.85 6.22 9.35
C ASN A 54 -3.84 4.71 9.09
N LEU A 55 -4.00 4.35 7.82
CA LEU A 55 -3.91 2.99 7.35
C LEU A 55 -2.47 2.69 6.94
N LEU A 56 -1.83 1.73 7.61
CA LEU A 56 -0.47 1.29 7.35
C LEU A 56 -0.49 -0.24 7.22
N PHE A 57 -0.28 -0.76 6.00
CA PHE A 57 -0.19 -2.19 5.80
C PHE A 57 0.74 -2.56 4.67
N SER A 58 1.20 -3.81 4.68
CA SER A 58 1.89 -4.44 3.57
C SER A 58 1.20 -5.74 3.20
N VAL A 59 1.17 -6.07 1.91
CA VAL A 59 0.61 -7.33 1.40
C VAL A 59 1.64 -8.07 0.57
N LEU A 60 1.85 -9.33 0.92
CA LEU A 60 2.73 -10.30 0.27
C LEU A 60 1.89 -11.27 -0.56
N PHE A 61 2.29 -11.51 -1.81
CA PHE A 61 1.57 -12.39 -2.75
C PHE A 61 2.48 -12.89 -3.88
N SER A 62 2.09 -13.98 -4.54
CA SER A 62 2.74 -14.48 -5.76
C SER A 62 2.42 -13.60 -6.97
N ILE A 63 3.40 -13.41 -7.84
CA ILE A 63 3.24 -12.70 -9.12
C ILE A 63 3.75 -13.57 -10.29
N PRO A 64 3.30 -13.32 -11.53
CA PRO A 64 3.88 -13.94 -12.72
C PRO A 64 5.37 -13.61 -12.90
N ALA A 65 6.12 -14.52 -13.53
CA ALA A 65 7.58 -14.36 -13.70
C ALA A 65 7.98 -13.25 -14.69
N ASP A 66 7.09 -12.89 -15.60
CA ASP A 66 7.26 -11.81 -16.57
C ASP A 66 7.02 -10.41 -15.98
N TRP A 67 6.50 -10.33 -14.75
CA TRP A 67 6.35 -9.08 -14.00
C TRP A 67 7.70 -8.65 -13.40
N SER A 68 8.62 -8.31 -14.29
CA SER A 68 10.01 -7.99 -13.96
C SER A 68 10.20 -6.63 -13.29
N TYR A 69 9.18 -5.76 -13.30
CA TYR A 69 9.29 -4.39 -12.81
C TYR A 69 8.33 -4.08 -11.67
N SER A 70 8.89 -3.70 -10.53
CA SER A 70 8.12 -3.24 -9.36
C SER A 70 7.28 -1.99 -9.65
N SER A 71 7.61 -1.21 -10.69
CA SER A 71 6.82 -0.06 -11.13
C SER A 71 5.39 -0.44 -11.54
N MET A 72 5.19 -1.62 -12.13
CA MET A 72 3.86 -2.12 -12.49
C MET A 72 3.04 -2.41 -11.23
N LEU A 73 3.61 -3.16 -10.27
CA LEU A 73 2.96 -3.41 -8.98
C LEU A 73 2.58 -2.13 -8.25
N VAL A 74 3.51 -1.17 -8.22
CA VAL A 74 3.28 0.14 -7.58
C VAL A 74 2.14 0.88 -8.26
N LYS A 75 2.08 0.88 -9.60
CA LYS A 75 1.00 1.51 -10.36
C LYS A 75 -0.35 0.86 -10.05
N ILE A 76 -0.43 -0.47 -10.03
CA ILE A 76 -1.64 -1.22 -9.68
C ILE A 76 -2.07 -0.90 -8.24
N GLY A 77 -1.14 -0.94 -7.29
CA GLY A 77 -1.41 -0.59 -5.89
C GLY A 77 -1.94 0.85 -5.74
N ALA A 78 -1.34 1.80 -6.46
CA ALA A 78 -1.78 3.19 -6.43
C ALA A 78 -3.16 3.38 -7.07
N ASN A 79 -3.42 2.74 -8.22
CA ASN A 79 -4.72 2.79 -8.87
C ASN A 79 -5.82 2.13 -8.03
N SER A 80 -5.49 1.09 -7.27
CA SER A 80 -6.41 0.49 -6.30
C SER A 80 -6.80 1.47 -5.19
N VAL A 81 -5.83 2.21 -4.66
CA VAL A 81 -6.11 3.29 -3.68
C VAL A 81 -6.92 4.41 -4.32
N VAL A 82 -6.57 4.88 -5.52
CA VAL A 82 -7.31 5.91 -6.25
C VAL A 82 -8.77 5.53 -6.45
N LYS A 83 -9.03 4.29 -6.90
CA LYS A 83 -10.40 3.80 -7.11
C LYS A 83 -11.20 3.83 -5.81
N VAL A 84 -10.65 3.32 -4.71
CA VAL A 84 -11.34 3.30 -3.41
C VAL A 84 -11.59 4.70 -2.87
N LEU A 85 -10.63 5.62 -3.01
CA LEU A 85 -10.82 7.03 -2.62
C LEU A 85 -11.91 7.70 -3.45
N LYS A 86 -11.97 7.41 -4.77
CA LYS A 86 -13.05 7.90 -5.64
C LYS A 86 -14.42 7.38 -5.20
N ASP A 87 -14.50 6.11 -4.81
CA ASP A 87 -15.73 5.52 -4.28
C ASP A 87 -16.13 6.10 -2.91
N CYS A 88 -15.18 6.72 -2.19
CA CYS A 88 -15.44 7.52 -0.99
C CYS A 88 -15.82 8.98 -1.29
N GLY A 89 -16.02 9.34 -2.57
CA GLY A 89 -16.38 10.70 -3.00
C GLY A 89 -15.20 11.65 -3.19
N VAL A 90 -13.96 11.15 -3.15
CA VAL A 90 -12.75 11.99 -3.26
C VAL A 90 -12.06 11.77 -4.61
N SER A 91 -11.90 12.85 -5.38
CA SER A 91 -11.19 12.82 -6.67
C SER A 91 -9.67 12.73 -6.47
N ALA A 92 -9.19 11.51 -6.26
CA ALA A 92 -7.77 11.18 -6.17
C ALA A 92 -7.15 10.86 -7.52
N TYR A 93 -5.84 11.08 -7.65
CA TYR A 93 -5.07 10.71 -8.84
C TYR A 93 -3.69 10.19 -8.46
N LEU A 94 -3.13 9.34 -9.33
CA LEU A 94 -1.75 8.89 -9.22
C LEU A 94 -0.82 10.01 -9.64
N LYS A 95 -0.01 10.50 -8.70
CA LYS A 95 1.20 11.25 -9.01
C LYS A 95 2.34 10.25 -9.22
N TYR A 96 2.68 10.03 -10.49
CA TYR A 96 3.70 9.08 -10.88
C TYR A 96 5.03 9.34 -10.11
N PRO A 97 5.72 8.31 -9.61
CA PRO A 97 5.43 6.88 -9.86
C PRO A 97 4.53 6.18 -8.85
N ASN A 98 4.37 6.73 -7.65
CA ASN A 98 3.99 5.89 -6.50
C ASN A 98 3.20 6.61 -5.41
N ASP A 99 2.85 7.88 -5.61
CA ASP A 99 2.10 8.65 -4.63
C ASP A 99 0.70 8.94 -5.13
N VAL A 100 -0.28 8.95 -4.22
CA VAL A 100 -1.65 9.34 -4.54
C VAL A 100 -1.91 10.72 -3.97
N PHE A 101 -2.50 11.58 -4.79
CA PHE A 101 -2.74 12.98 -4.50
C PHE A 101 -4.22 13.32 -4.63
N VAL A 102 -4.63 14.33 -3.86
CA VAL A 102 -5.94 14.99 -3.95
C VAL A 102 -5.67 16.49 -3.81
N GLN A 103 -6.19 17.31 -4.72
CA GLN A 103 -6.00 18.78 -4.68
C GLN A 103 -4.53 19.19 -4.46
N ASN A 104 -3.59 18.56 -5.18
CA ASN A 104 -2.14 18.76 -5.04
C ASN A 104 -1.52 18.46 -3.66
N LYS A 105 -2.27 17.84 -2.75
CA LYS A 105 -1.79 17.32 -1.46
C LYS A 105 -1.63 15.81 -1.49
N LYS A 106 -0.57 15.29 -0.88
CA LYS A 106 -0.32 13.85 -0.78
C LYS A 106 -1.26 13.20 0.25
N ILE A 107 -1.95 12.13 -0.13
CA ILE A 107 -2.82 11.35 0.76
C ILE A 107 -2.30 9.92 0.98
N SER A 108 -1.58 9.35 0.01
CA SER A 108 -1.04 7.99 0.13
C SER A 108 0.32 7.86 -0.58
N GLY A 109 1.10 6.88 -0.12
CA GLY A 109 2.32 6.41 -0.77
C GLY A 109 2.31 4.89 -0.88
N ILE A 110 2.79 4.41 -2.01
CA ILE A 110 2.90 2.99 -2.34
C ILE A 110 4.38 2.63 -2.47
N LEU A 111 4.76 1.50 -1.90
CA LEU A 111 6.10 0.91 -1.95
C LEU A 111 5.99 -0.50 -2.49
N GLY A 112 6.68 -0.80 -3.59
CA GLY A 112 6.67 -2.13 -4.20
C GLY A 112 8.05 -2.76 -4.20
N ASN A 113 8.11 -4.03 -3.82
CA ASN A 113 9.29 -4.88 -3.94
C ASN A 113 8.90 -6.17 -4.67
N ILE A 114 9.80 -6.65 -5.52
CA ILE A 114 9.71 -7.93 -6.21
C ILE A 114 10.93 -8.75 -5.83
N PHE A 115 10.74 -10.06 -5.69
CA PHE A 115 11.79 -11.04 -5.44
C PHE A 115 11.42 -12.34 -6.15
N HIS A 116 12.42 -13.15 -6.42
CA HIS A 116 12.27 -14.45 -7.04
C HIS A 116 12.99 -15.50 -6.19
N THR A 117 12.49 -16.71 -6.25
CA THR A 117 13.14 -17.91 -5.70
C THR A 117 13.94 -18.62 -6.79
N ASN A 118 14.82 -19.55 -6.41
CA ASN A 118 15.53 -20.39 -7.37
C ASN A 118 14.57 -21.27 -8.20
N ASP A 119 13.38 -21.55 -7.67
CA ASP A 119 12.35 -22.40 -8.31
C ASP A 119 11.46 -21.62 -9.30
N SER A 120 11.92 -20.47 -9.80
CA SER A 120 11.19 -19.61 -10.75
C SER A 120 9.85 -19.05 -10.24
N LEU A 121 9.55 -19.15 -8.94
CA LEU A 121 8.38 -18.51 -8.34
C LEU A 121 8.71 -17.07 -7.92
N TRP A 122 7.92 -16.13 -8.42
CA TRP A 122 8.08 -14.70 -8.14
C TRP A 122 7.09 -14.24 -7.09
N GLY A 123 7.54 -13.37 -6.19
CA GLY A 123 6.72 -12.75 -5.17
C GLY A 123 6.79 -11.23 -5.23
N GLY A 124 5.68 -10.60 -4.84
CA GLY A 124 5.55 -9.16 -4.69
C GLY A 124 5.16 -8.80 -3.26
N ILE A 125 5.77 -7.73 -2.74
CA ILE A 125 5.30 -7.05 -1.53
C ILE A 125 4.89 -5.63 -1.91
N LEU A 126 3.64 -5.27 -1.59
CA LEU A 126 3.15 -3.89 -1.67
C LEU A 126 2.89 -3.34 -0.28
N GLY A 127 3.69 -2.35 0.11
CA GLY A 127 3.45 -1.48 1.25
C GLY A 127 2.57 -0.31 0.86
N ILE A 128 1.47 -0.11 1.59
CA ILE A 128 0.47 0.92 1.31
C ILE A 128 0.23 1.71 2.60
N GLY A 129 0.58 3.00 2.55
CA GLY A 129 0.24 3.98 3.57
C GLY A 129 -0.83 4.93 3.07
N VAL A 130 -1.93 5.10 3.79
CA VAL A 130 -3.01 6.05 3.46
C VAL A 130 -3.36 6.91 4.69
N ASN A 131 -3.40 8.22 4.50
CA ASN A 131 -3.89 9.16 5.50
C ASN A 131 -5.41 9.12 5.54
N ILE A 132 -5.98 8.48 6.57
CA ILE A 132 -7.43 8.26 6.67
C ILE A 132 -8.04 9.27 7.64
N ASN A 133 -7.80 9.11 8.94
CA ASN A 133 -8.43 9.93 9.98
C ASN A 133 -7.48 10.97 10.61
N ALA A 134 -6.25 11.10 10.11
CA ALA A 134 -5.28 12.08 10.56
C ALA A 134 -4.45 12.61 9.39
N THR A 135 -4.20 13.93 9.38
CA THR A 135 -3.30 14.58 8.42
C THR A 135 -1.93 14.79 9.08
N PRO A 136 -0.88 14.05 8.71
CA PRO A 136 0.43 14.21 9.30
C PRO A 136 1.10 15.49 8.79
N GLU A 137 1.46 16.39 9.69
CA GLU A 137 2.30 17.54 9.35
C GLU A 137 3.77 17.11 9.26
N ILE A 138 4.41 17.45 8.14
CA ILE A 138 5.80 17.11 7.87
C ILE A 138 6.52 18.43 7.56
N GLN A 139 7.45 18.80 8.44
CA GLN A 139 8.33 19.94 8.20
C GLN A 139 9.17 19.70 6.95
N ASP A 140 9.36 20.75 6.14
CA ASP A 140 10.13 20.74 4.90
C ASP A 140 9.68 19.71 3.86
N ALA A 141 8.44 19.22 3.95
CA ALA A 141 7.90 18.34 2.93
C ALA A 141 7.77 19.07 1.60
N THR A 142 8.23 18.41 0.53
CA THR A 142 8.06 18.88 -0.85
C THR A 142 6.60 19.18 -1.19
N TYR A 143 5.67 18.46 -0.56
CA TYR A 143 4.23 18.63 -0.76
C TYR A 143 3.50 18.59 0.57
N LYS A 144 2.45 19.42 0.68
CA LYS A 144 1.48 19.31 1.77
C LYS A 144 0.80 17.95 1.76
N THR A 145 0.38 17.50 2.92
CA THR A 145 -0.40 16.26 3.10
C THR A 145 -1.88 16.61 3.29
N THR A 146 -2.74 15.62 3.08
CA THR A 146 -4.16 15.67 3.46
C THR A 146 -4.60 14.30 3.95
N SER A 147 -5.84 14.17 4.39
CA SER A 147 -6.45 12.91 4.82
C SER A 147 -7.88 12.79 4.31
N LEU A 148 -8.39 11.57 4.25
CA LEU A 148 -9.78 11.33 3.84
C LEU A 148 -10.78 12.07 4.75
N LYS A 149 -10.49 12.13 6.06
CA LYS A 149 -11.29 12.90 7.03
C LYS A 149 -11.29 14.39 6.76
N GLU A 150 -10.13 15.00 6.48
CA GLU A 150 -10.04 16.42 6.14
C GLU A 150 -10.86 16.77 4.89
N LEU A 151 -10.83 15.90 3.88
CA LEU A 151 -11.49 16.14 2.60
C LEU A 151 -13.00 15.90 2.64
N SER A 152 -13.46 14.94 3.44
CA SER A 152 -14.87 14.51 3.48
C SER A 152 -15.65 15.05 4.69
N GLY A 153 -14.97 15.56 5.72
CA GLY A 153 -15.57 15.96 6.99
C GLY A 153 -15.95 14.80 7.92
N ASN A 154 -15.76 13.54 7.50
CA ASN A 154 -16.23 12.35 8.22
C ASN A 154 -15.08 11.52 8.79
N THR A 155 -15.35 10.77 9.86
CA THR A 155 -14.43 9.72 10.34
C THR A 155 -14.73 8.41 9.61
N TRP A 156 -13.69 7.71 9.17
CA TRP A 156 -13.80 6.52 8.34
C TRP A 156 -13.33 5.25 9.04
N ASP A 157 -13.98 4.14 8.72
CA ASP A 157 -13.56 2.81 9.14
C ASP A 157 -12.31 2.38 8.36
N ILE A 158 -11.18 2.37 9.05
CA ILE A 158 -9.87 2.05 8.49
C ILE A 158 -9.83 0.61 7.95
N GLU A 159 -10.49 -0.33 8.63
CA GLU A 159 -10.50 -1.74 8.23
C GLU A 159 -11.34 -1.93 6.98
N LYS A 160 -12.50 -1.28 6.90
CA LYS A 160 -13.34 -1.28 5.69
C LYS A 160 -12.59 -0.73 4.48
N ILE A 161 -11.89 0.40 4.64
CA ILE A 161 -11.07 0.98 3.56
C ILE A 161 -9.97 0.03 3.12
N MET A 162 -9.25 -0.58 4.07
CA MET A 162 -8.19 -1.55 3.75
C MET A 162 -8.74 -2.76 2.98
N LYS A 163 -9.87 -3.34 3.44
CA LYS A 163 -10.53 -4.46 2.76
C LYS A 163 -10.93 -4.11 1.34
N ASN A 164 -11.50 -2.91 1.12
CA ASN A 164 -11.85 -2.43 -0.22
C ASN A 164 -10.61 -2.26 -1.12
N ILE A 165 -9.49 -1.76 -0.56
CA ILE A 165 -8.22 -1.65 -1.31
C ILE A 165 -7.70 -3.04 -1.69
N LEU A 166 -7.69 -4.00 -0.76
CA LEU A 166 -7.24 -5.37 -1.01
C LEU A 166 -8.11 -6.09 -2.05
N GLN A 167 -9.42 -5.88 -2.02
CA GLN A 167 -10.35 -6.42 -3.01
C GLN A 167 -10.09 -5.82 -4.39
N THR A 168 -9.96 -4.49 -4.48
CA THR A 168 -9.67 -3.78 -5.72
C THR A 168 -8.31 -4.21 -6.29
N LEU A 169 -7.30 -4.33 -5.43
CA LEU A 169 -5.97 -4.81 -5.80
C LEU A 169 -6.03 -6.22 -6.39
N ARG A 170 -6.75 -7.14 -5.75
CA ARG A 170 -6.93 -8.51 -6.28
C ARG A 170 -7.60 -8.50 -7.66
N GLN A 171 -8.62 -7.67 -7.87
CA GLN A 171 -9.29 -7.55 -9.16
C GLN A 171 -8.34 -7.03 -10.25
N GLN A 172 -7.60 -5.96 -9.96
CA GLN A 172 -6.64 -5.39 -10.93
C GLN A 172 -5.50 -6.37 -11.26
N LEU A 173 -4.98 -7.10 -10.27
CA LEU A 173 -3.97 -8.13 -10.50
C LEU A 173 -4.47 -9.30 -11.37
N VAL A 174 -5.77 -9.59 -11.37
CA VAL A 174 -6.37 -10.61 -12.24
C VAL A 174 -6.55 -10.09 -13.66
N LEU A 175 -7.01 -8.84 -13.82
CA LEU A 175 -7.19 -8.22 -15.13
C LEU A 175 -5.86 -8.09 -15.88
N ASP A 176 -4.81 -7.62 -15.20
CA ASP A 176 -3.49 -7.45 -15.82
C ASP A 176 -2.83 -8.80 -16.20
N LYS A 177 -3.21 -9.92 -15.55
CA LYS A 177 -2.81 -11.27 -15.97
C LYS A 177 -3.50 -11.73 -17.26
N GLY A 178 -4.67 -11.17 -17.57
CA GLY A 178 -5.46 -11.52 -18.76
C GLY A 178 -5.02 -10.75 -20.01
N GLU A 179 -4.48 -9.55 -19.86
CA GLU A 179 -4.03 -8.68 -20.97
C GLU A 179 -2.63 -9.03 -21.51
N GLN A 180 -1.89 -9.91 -20.84
CA GLN A 180 -0.53 -10.32 -21.22
C GLN A 180 -0.45 -11.68 -21.94
N LYS A 181 -1.60 -12.24 -22.37
CA LYS A 181 -1.67 -13.45 -23.21
C LYS A 181 -1.82 -13.13 -24.69
#